data_AF-A0A7S1PBZ0-F1
#
_entry.id   AF-A0A7S1PBZ0-F1
#
_cell.length_a   1.000
_cell.length_b   1.000
_cell.length_c   1.000
_cell.angle_alpha   90.00
_cell.angle_beta   90.00
_cell.angle_gamma   90.00
#
_symmetry.space_group_name_H-M   'P 1'
#
loop_
_entity.id
_entity.type
_entity.pdbx_description
1 polymer ?
#
loop_
_entity_poly.entity_id
_entity_poly.type
_entity_poly.pdbx_seq_one_letter_code
_entity_poly.pdbx_strand_id
1 'polypeptide(L)'
;LFELISRGLRFFEQYFDTPYPFQKYDQVFVPQEALMATGGTCSPRAGATMLVESLMLGAPTPEASSVEEAKLFRARVILENIVWVWLGGMVSVSWWSEEWLPEAFSSYAAALALSDPKMERTALGVKSIL
;
A
#
# COMPACT_ATOMS: atom_id res chain seq x y z
N LEU A 1 -1.19 10.91 -5.01
CA LEU A 1 -1.44 9.48 -5.33
C LEU A 1 -0.38 8.91 -6.26
N PHE A 2 -0.33 9.29 -7.54
CA PHE A 2 0.68 8.78 -8.48
C PHE A 2 2.13 9.01 -8.01
N GLU A 3 2.43 10.17 -7.43
CA GLU A 3 3.76 10.44 -6.89
C GLU A 3 4.13 9.50 -5.72
N LEU A 4 3.17 9.20 -4.84
CA LEU A 4 3.36 8.25 -3.74
C LEU A 4 3.70 6.86 -4.28
N ILE A 5 2.98 6.40 -5.30
CA ILE A 5 3.18 5.09 -5.93
C ILE A 5 4.57 5.03 -6.57
N SER A 6 4.93 6.04 -7.38
CA SER A 6 6.23 6.11 -8.05
C SER A 6 7.39 6.14 -7.06
N ARG A 7 7.26 6.88 -5.95
CA ARG A 7 8.27 6.90 -4.89
C ARG A 7 8.33 5.58 -4.12
N GLY A 8 7.18 5.00 -3.77
CA GLY A 8 7.09 3.71 -3.09
C GLY A 8 7.72 2.59 -3.88
N LEU A 9 7.44 2.49 -5.18
CA LEU A 9 8.08 1.50 -6.07
C LEU A 9 9.60 1.64 -6.05
N ARG A 10 10.14 2.85 -6.29
CA ARG A 10 11.59 3.10 -6.24
C ARG A 10 12.21 2.79 -4.88
N PHE A 11 11.51 3.12 -3.80
CA PHE A 11 11.96 2.83 -2.44
C PHE A 11 12.09 1.31 -2.22
N PHE A 12 11.08 0.53 -2.59
CA PHE A 12 11.10 -0.92 -2.39
C PHE A 12 12.05 -1.64 -3.36
N GLU A 13 12.22 -1.17 -4.60
CA GLU A 13 13.27 -1.67 -5.49
C GLU A 13 14.67 -1.54 -4.88
N GLN A 14 14.95 -0.39 -4.25
CA GLN A 14 16.23 -0.15 -3.58
C GLN A 14 16.35 -0.93 -2.27
N TYR A 15 15.27 -0.98 -1.48
CA TYR A 15 15.27 -1.64 -0.17
C TYR A 15 15.45 -3.15 -0.27
N PHE A 16 14.80 -3.78 -1.25
CA PHE A 16 14.90 -5.23 -1.49
C PHE A 16 16.03 -5.60 -2.45
N ASP A 17 16.75 -4.62 -2.99
CA ASP A 17 17.80 -4.82 -4.02
C ASP A 17 17.33 -5.72 -5.18
N THR A 18 16.05 -5.59 -5.54
CA THR A 18 15.39 -6.45 -6.52
C THR A 18 14.49 -5.58 -7.39
N PRO A 19 14.73 -5.52 -8.71
CA PRO A 19 13.95 -4.67 -9.60
C PRO A 19 12.49 -5.12 -9.64
N TYR A 20 11.60 -4.17 -9.84
CA TYR A 20 10.19 -4.46 -10.00
C TYR A 20 9.97 -5.33 -11.27
N PRO A 21 9.32 -6.50 -11.15
CA PRO A 21 9.36 -7.51 -12.21
C PRO A 21 8.41 -7.23 -13.39
N PHE A 22 7.52 -6.25 -13.28
CA PHE A 22 6.53 -5.94 -14.32
C PHE A 22 6.84 -4.63 -15.04
N GLN A 23 6.35 -4.48 -16.26
CA GLN A 23 6.54 -3.24 -17.04
C GLN A 23 5.71 -2.06 -16.53
N LYS A 24 4.64 -2.35 -15.79
CA LYS A 24 3.69 -1.36 -15.28
C LYS A 24 3.13 -1.78 -13.93
N TYR A 25 2.56 -0.80 -13.22
CA TYR A 25 1.81 -1.00 -12.00
C TYR A 25 0.48 -0.26 -12.12
N ASP A 26 -0.62 -1.00 -12.12
CA ASP A 26 -1.96 -0.45 -12.20
C ASP A 26 -2.63 -0.41 -10.81
N GLN A 27 -3.44 0.62 -10.56
CA GLN A 27 -4.36 0.66 -9.43
C GLN A 27 -5.79 0.72 -9.95
N VAL A 28 -6.61 -0.24 -9.53
CA VAL A 28 -8.01 -0.34 -9.93
C VAL A 28 -8.87 -0.05 -8.71
N PHE A 29 -9.63 1.04 -8.77
CA PHE A 29 -10.61 1.37 -7.74
C PHE A 29 -11.91 0.64 -8.04
N VAL A 30 -12.40 -0.12 -7.07
CA VAL A 30 -13.63 -0.92 -7.20
C VAL A 30 -14.63 -0.58 -6.09
N PRO A 31 -15.94 -0.79 -6.33
CA PRO A 31 -16.95 -0.67 -5.28
C PRO A 31 -16.63 -1.58 -4.10
N GLN A 32 -16.97 -1.14 -2.89
CA GLN A 32 -16.64 -1.86 -1.65
C GLN A 32 -17.17 -3.29 -1.65
N GLU A 33 -18.36 -3.52 -2.21
CA GLU A 33 -19.01 -4.82 -2.31
C GLU A 33 -18.17 -5.84 -3.08
N ALA A 34 -17.38 -5.38 -4.07
CA ALA A 34 -16.54 -6.26 -4.88
C ALA A 34 -15.33 -6.82 -4.12
N LEU A 35 -14.84 -6.12 -3.10
CA LEU A 35 -13.70 -6.53 -2.26
C LEU A 35 -14.13 -7.16 -0.92
N MET A 36 -15.40 -7.04 -0.53
CA MET A 36 -15.92 -7.73 0.67
C MET A 36 -15.79 -9.26 0.56
N ALA A 37 -15.88 -9.82 -0.66
CA ALA A 37 -15.70 -11.26 -0.88
C ALA A 37 -14.25 -11.73 -0.62
N THR A 38 -13.27 -10.83 -0.67
CA THR A 38 -11.87 -11.11 -0.32
C THR A 38 -11.53 -10.72 1.12
N GLY A 39 -12.53 -10.30 1.92
CA GLY A 39 -12.37 -10.01 3.34
C GLY A 39 -11.54 -8.76 3.66
N GLY A 40 -11.25 -7.90 2.68
CA GLY A 40 -10.28 -6.81 2.84
C GLY A 40 -10.63 -5.52 2.10
N THR A 41 -9.95 -4.44 2.49
CA THR A 41 -10.03 -3.10 1.89
C THR A 41 -9.23 -3.00 0.57
N CYS A 42 -8.39 -4.00 0.32
CA CYS A 42 -7.52 -4.10 -0.83
C CYS A 42 -7.26 -5.56 -1.19
N SER A 43 -6.93 -5.80 -2.45
CA SER A 43 -6.42 -7.10 -2.90
C SER A 43 -5.17 -6.85 -3.75
N PRO A 44 -3.97 -7.23 -3.25
CA PRO A 44 -2.75 -7.11 -4.02
C PRO A 44 -2.75 -8.20 -5.09
N ARG A 45 -2.60 -7.81 -6.36
CA ARG A 45 -2.31 -8.74 -7.45
C ARG A 45 -1.05 -8.32 -8.19
N ALA A 46 -0.33 -9.31 -8.71
CA ALA A 46 0.84 -9.12 -9.57
C ALA A 46 0.54 -8.12 -10.70
N GLY A 47 1.09 -6.90 -10.60
CA GLY A 47 0.96 -5.84 -11.60
C GLY A 47 -0.32 -4.99 -11.55
N ALA A 48 -1.33 -5.33 -10.75
CA ALA A 48 -2.57 -4.55 -10.64
C ALA A 48 -3.21 -4.67 -9.25
N THR A 49 -3.09 -3.63 -8.43
CA THR A 49 -3.66 -3.59 -7.08
C THR A 49 -5.11 -3.13 -7.13
N MET A 50 -6.01 -3.86 -6.47
CA MET A 50 -7.39 -3.45 -6.29
C MET A 50 -7.57 -2.75 -4.96
N LEU A 51 -8.19 -1.57 -4.97
CA LEU A 51 -8.46 -0.73 -3.80
C LEU A 51 -9.94 -0.38 -3.76
N VAL A 52 -10.54 -0.30 -2.57
CA VAL A 52 -11.90 0.26 -2.46
C VAL A 52 -11.91 1.73 -2.86
N GLU A 53 -12.96 2.15 -3.56
CA GLU A 53 -13.08 3.53 -4.04
C GLU A 53 -13.15 4.58 -2.92
N SER A 54 -13.60 4.21 -1.72
CA SER A 54 -13.65 5.11 -0.56
C SER A 54 -12.27 5.64 -0.17
N LEU A 55 -11.21 4.88 -0.45
CA LEU A 55 -9.82 5.33 -0.30
C LEU A 55 -9.48 6.50 -1.22
N MET A 56 -10.18 6.72 -2.34
CA MET A 56 -9.99 7.92 -3.17
C MET A 56 -10.67 9.14 -2.58
N LEU A 57 -11.89 8.95 -2.07
CA LEU A 57 -12.82 10.02 -1.71
C LEU A 57 -12.40 10.82 -0.47
N GLY A 58 -11.43 10.33 0.32
CA GLY A 58 -10.92 11.06 1.48
C GLY A 58 -11.98 11.29 2.56
N ALA A 59 -13.06 10.51 2.52
CA ALA A 59 -14.08 10.52 3.54
C ALA A 59 -13.49 10.01 4.87
N PRO A 60 -13.91 10.58 6.02
CA PRO A 60 -13.56 10.02 7.32
C PRO A 60 -14.02 8.57 7.39
N THR A 61 -13.10 7.66 7.69
CA THR A 61 -13.43 6.26 7.98
C THR A 61 -13.45 6.06 9.50
N PRO A 62 -14.02 4.96 10.03
CA PRO A 62 -13.92 4.65 11.46
C PRO A 62 -12.47 4.66 11.98
N GLU A 63 -11.49 4.38 11.11
CA GLU A 63 -10.06 4.37 11.42
C GLU A 63 -9.36 5.73 11.26
N ALA A 64 -10.03 6.78 10.74
CA ALA A 64 -9.46 8.09 10.49
C ALA A 64 -10.44 9.22 10.83
N SER A 65 -10.19 9.90 11.95
CA SER A 65 -11.05 10.97 12.48
C SER A 65 -10.78 12.33 11.83
N SER A 66 -9.64 12.47 11.14
CA SER A 66 -9.24 13.67 10.40
C SER A 66 -8.84 13.38 8.95
N VAL A 67 -8.86 14.42 8.11
CA VAL A 67 -8.42 14.34 6.71
C VAL A 67 -6.93 13.94 6.61
N GLU A 68 -6.11 14.34 7.57
CA GLU A 68 -4.68 13.97 7.60
C GLU A 68 -4.48 12.49 7.94
N GLU A 69 -5.22 11.96 8.92
CA GLU A 69 -5.21 10.53 9.24
C GLU A 69 -5.72 9.70 8.06
N ALA A 70 -6.76 10.16 7.36
CA ALA A 70 -7.28 9.48 6.18
C ALA A 70 -6.25 9.43 5.04
N LYS A 71 -5.45 10.48 4.88
CA LYS A 71 -4.33 10.52 3.91
C LYS A 71 -3.21 9.56 4.31
N LEU A 72 -2.84 9.53 5.59
CA LEU A 72 -1.80 8.63 6.10
C LEU A 72 -2.24 7.16 5.99
N PHE A 73 -3.49 6.86 6.37
CA PHE A 73 -4.08 5.54 6.23
C PHE A 73 -4.08 5.09 4.77
N ARG A 74 -4.56 5.93 3.85
CA ARG A 74 -4.50 5.65 2.40
C ARG A 74 -3.08 5.35 1.95
N ALA A 75 -2.12 6.14 2.38
CA ALA A 75 -0.74 5.96 1.99
C ALA A 75 -0.14 4.65 2.50
N ARG A 76 -0.44 4.31 3.76
CA ARG A 76 -0.07 3.03 4.36
C ARG A 76 -0.61 1.86 3.55
N VAL A 77 -1.92 1.86 3.27
CA VAL A 77 -2.57 0.80 2.47
C VAL A 77 -1.93 0.67 1.09
N ILE A 78 -1.66 1.78 0.40
CA ILE A 78 -1.00 1.76 -0.91
C ILE A 78 0.39 1.14 -0.84
N LEU A 79 1.19 1.52 0.17
CA LEU A 79 2.55 1.01 0.33
C LEU A 79 2.56 -0.46 0.72
N GLU A 80 1.68 -0.89 1.63
CA GLU A 80 1.48 -2.31 1.98
C GLU A 80 1.25 -3.13 0.71
N ASN A 81 0.33 -2.70 -0.16
CA ASN A 81 0.02 -3.38 -1.43
C ASN A 81 1.17 -3.40 -2.44
N ILE A 82 2.02 -2.36 -2.46
CA ILE A 82 3.20 -2.37 -3.33
C ILE A 82 4.19 -3.46 -2.86
N VAL A 83 4.39 -3.60 -1.55
CA VAL A 83 5.30 -4.62 -0.98
C VAL A 83 4.87 -6.03 -1.38
N TRP A 84 3.57 -6.28 -1.52
CA TRP A 84 3.04 -7.60 -1.92
C TRP A 84 3.53 -8.09 -3.29
N VAL A 85 4.03 -7.20 -4.15
CA VAL A 85 4.66 -7.59 -5.42
C VAL A 85 5.93 -8.42 -5.16
N TRP A 86 6.71 -8.05 -4.14
CA TRP A 86 7.86 -8.83 -3.70
C TRP A 86 7.42 -9.98 -2.78
N LEU A 87 6.61 -9.67 -1.78
CA LEU A 87 6.19 -10.61 -0.74
C LEU A 87 4.76 -11.08 -1.00
N GLY A 88 4.63 -12.18 -1.73
CA GLY A 88 3.38 -12.74 -2.22
C GLY A 88 3.46 -13.06 -3.70
N GLY A 89 4.10 -12.19 -4.48
CA GLY A 89 4.43 -12.42 -5.89
C GLY A 89 5.71 -13.24 -6.11
N MET A 90 6.82 -12.85 -5.47
CA MET A 90 8.11 -13.53 -5.63
C MET A 90 8.42 -14.52 -4.50
N VAL A 91 8.00 -14.21 -3.28
CA VAL A 91 8.09 -15.10 -2.12
C VAL A 91 6.69 -15.30 -1.56
N SER A 92 6.13 -16.50 -1.67
CA SER A 92 4.82 -16.85 -1.12
C SER A 92 4.95 -17.87 0.02
N VAL A 93 4.02 -17.81 0.97
CA VAL A 93 3.89 -18.84 1.99
C VAL A 93 3.46 -20.18 1.37
N SER A 94 3.82 -21.29 2.01
CA SER A 94 3.45 -22.61 1.50
C SER A 94 1.99 -22.95 1.78
N TRP A 95 1.40 -22.34 2.81
CA TRP A 95 0.02 -22.58 3.21
C TRP A 95 -0.60 -21.37 3.92
N TRP A 96 -1.93 -21.28 3.88
CA TRP A 96 -2.72 -20.16 4.45
C TRP A 96 -2.51 -19.95 5.95
N SER A 97 -2.14 -20.98 6.70
CA SER A 97 -1.82 -20.84 8.14
C SER A 97 -0.66 -19.88 8.41
N GLU A 98 0.16 -19.57 7.41
CA GLU A 98 1.31 -18.69 7.51
C GLU A 98 1.08 -17.31 6.88
N GLU A 99 -0.14 -17.01 6.41
CA GLU A 99 -0.47 -15.75 5.72
C GLU A 99 -0.17 -14.49 6.56
N TRP A 100 -0.16 -14.62 7.88
CA TRP A 100 0.23 -13.55 8.81
C TRP A 100 1.65 -13.03 8.54
N LEU A 101 2.56 -13.86 8.02
CA LEU A 101 3.96 -13.50 7.81
C LEU A 101 4.13 -12.43 6.71
N PRO A 102 3.67 -12.63 5.47
CA PRO A 102 3.72 -11.59 4.44
C PRO A 102 2.88 -10.37 4.81
N GLU A 103 1.73 -10.55 5.49
CA GLU A 103 0.90 -9.44 5.95
C GLU A 103 1.64 -8.56 6.97
N ALA A 104 2.24 -9.16 8.00
CA ALA A 104 3.01 -8.44 9.01
C ALA A 104 4.24 -7.75 8.39
N PHE A 105 4.93 -8.41 7.46
CA PHE A 105 6.07 -7.80 6.79
C PHE A 105 5.66 -6.64 5.90
N SER A 106 4.54 -6.75 5.18
CA SER A 106 4.00 -5.65 4.36
C SER A 106 3.68 -4.42 5.21
N SER A 107 3.07 -4.62 6.38
CA SER A 107 2.78 -3.58 7.36
C SER A 107 4.06 -2.92 7.89
N TYR A 108 5.07 -3.72 8.22
CA TYR A 108 6.38 -3.25 8.68
C TYR A 108 7.10 -2.42 7.60
N ALA A 109 7.19 -2.94 6.38
CA ALA A 109 7.86 -2.28 5.26
C ALA A 109 7.16 -0.97 4.86
N ALA A 110 5.83 -0.93 4.92
CA ALA A 110 5.06 0.29 4.71
C ALA A 110 5.34 1.35 5.80
N ALA A 111 5.40 0.94 7.08
CA ALA A 111 5.75 1.83 8.17
C ALA A 111 7.18 2.38 8.03
N LEU A 112 8.13 1.53 7.61
CA LEU A 112 9.50 1.93 7.31
C LEU A 112 9.54 2.97 6.19
N ALA A 113 8.86 2.73 5.07
CA ALA A 113 8.78 3.66 3.96
C ALA A 113 8.17 5.01 4.37
N LEU A 114 7.10 5.01 5.19
CA LEU A 114 6.48 6.23 5.70
C LEU A 114 7.38 7.01 6.68
N SER A 115 8.37 6.35 7.29
CA SER A 115 9.35 6.98 8.18
C SER A 115 10.57 7.54 7.45
N ASP A 116 10.80 7.13 6.19
CA ASP A 116 11.97 7.57 5.42
C ASP A 116 11.87 9.08 5.06
N PRO A 117 12.89 9.89 5.35
CA PRO A 117 12.88 11.33 5.04
C PRO A 117 12.71 11.65 3.55
N LYS A 118 13.14 10.75 2.65
CA LYS A 118 13.00 10.88 1.19
C LYS A 118 11.54 10.63 0.75
N MET A 119 10.75 9.95 1.57
CA MET A 119 9.29 9.87 1.44
C MET A 119 8.67 11.13 2.04
N GLU A 120 8.87 12.27 1.36
CA GLU A 120 8.35 13.58 1.80
C GLU A 120 6.84 13.55 2.06
N ARG A 121 6.47 14.03 3.25
CA ARG A 121 5.07 14.22 3.70
C ARG A 121 4.26 15.17 2.82
N THR A 122 4.93 16.00 2.02
CA THR A 122 4.32 16.87 1.00
C THR A 122 3.60 16.06 -0.09
N ALA A 123 4.13 14.90 -0.49
CA ALA A 123 3.47 13.99 -1.44
C ALA A 123 2.26 13.26 -0.82
N LEU A 124 2.21 13.20 0.51
CA LEU A 124 1.10 12.69 1.31
C LEU A 124 0.04 13.77 1.59
N GLY A 125 0.35 15.04 1.32
CA GLY A 125 -0.55 16.17 1.60
C GLY A 125 -0.82 16.39 3.10
N VAL A 126 0.11 15.96 3.96
CA VAL A 126 0.06 16.07 5.43
C VAL A 126 1.07 17.14 5.85
N LYS A 127 0.68 18.08 6.74
CA LYS A 127 1.59 19.13 7.21
C LYS A 127 2.77 18.54 7.99
N SER A 128 3.94 19.15 7.80
CA SER A 128 5.12 18.90 8.64
C SER A 128 4.75 19.07 10.12
N ILE A 129 5.15 18.12 10.96
CA ILE A 129 5.04 18.22 12.44
C ILE A 129 6.39 18.68 13.03
N LEU A 130 7.23 19.31 12.20
CA LEU A 130 8.38 20.12 12.60
C LEU A 130 8.12 21.54 12.14
#